data_AF-A0A7J9IB52-F1
#
_entry.id   AF-A0A7J9IB52-F1
#
_cell.length_a   1.000
_cell.length_b   1.000
_cell.length_c   1.000
_cell.angle_alpha   90.00
_cell.angle_beta   90.00
_cell.angle_gamma   90.00
#
_symmetry.space_group_name_H-M   'P 1'
#
loop_
_entity.id
_entity.type
_entity.pdbx_description
1 polymer ?
#
loop_
_entity_poly.entity_id
_entity_poly.type
_entity_poly.pdbx_seq_one_letter_code
_entity_poly.pdbx_strand_id
1 'polypeptide(L)' 'MIREDKDRFSIAAFVFPNKGTIIKTPKELIDEQHPRVFKDFDFMEFYSFAFSDPARSRDSGQVLYDFAALSPPVSN' A
#
# COMPACT_ATOMS: atom_id res chain seq x y z
N MET A 1 -19.80 5.41 -4.08
CA MET A 1 -20.51 6.60 -3.54
C MET A 1 -21.70 6.13 -2.76
N ILE A 2 -21.85 6.60 -1.52
CA ILE A 2 -23.04 6.30 -0.70
C ILE A 2 -24.23 7.00 -1.36
N ARG A 3 -25.28 6.21 -1.63
CA ARG A 3 -26.55 6.64 -2.20
C ARG A 3 -27.62 6.45 -1.13
N GLU A 4 -27.72 7.38 -0.20
CA GLU A 4 -28.93 7.57 0.61
C GLU A 4 -29.05 9.06 0.96
N ASP A 5 -30.27 9.60 0.94
CA ASP A 5 -30.59 10.98 1.35
C ASP A 5 -30.56 11.16 2.89
N LYS A 6 -29.59 10.55 3.56
CA LYS A 6 -29.45 10.61 5.02
C LYS A 6 -28.04 11.02 5.41
N ASP A 7 -27.97 11.79 6.48
CA ASP A 7 -26.70 12.19 7.09
C ASP A 7 -25.93 10.94 7.55
N ARG A 8 -24.65 10.86 7.14
CA ARG A 8 -23.72 9.83 7.61
C ARG A 8 -22.64 10.48 8.46
N PHE A 9 -22.60 10.09 9.73
CA PHE A 9 -21.52 10.43 10.64
C PHE A 9 -20.55 9.25 10.74
N SER A 10 -19.25 9.52 10.71
CA SER A 10 -18.22 8.51 10.94
C SER A 10 -17.01 9.10 11.65
N ILE A 11 -16.41 8.31 12.54
CA ILE A 11 -15.11 8.58 13.16
C ILE A 11 -14.14 7.48 12.73
N ALA A 12 -12.88 7.84 12.49
CA ALA A 12 -11.84 6.89 12.13
C ALA A 12 -10.57 7.16 12.94
N ALA A 13 -9.91 6.08 13.34
CA ALA A 13 -8.59 6.10 13.94
C ALA A 13 -7.71 5.16 13.11
N PHE A 14 -6.50 5.62 12.77
CA PHE A 14 -5.55 4.88 11.95
C PHE A 14 -4.27 4.70 12.73
N VAL A 15 -3.72 3.48 12.70
CA VAL A 15 -2.41 3.17 13.30
C VAL A 15 -1.35 3.28 12.22
N PHE A 16 -0.34 4.11 12.48
CA PHE A 16 0.76 4.34 11.58
C PHE A 16 2.06 3.76 12.15
N PRO A 17 2.94 3.22 11.30
CA PRO A 17 4.31 2.89 11.69
C PRO A 17 5.06 4.13 12.20
N ASN A 18 5.96 3.94 13.15
CA ASN A 18 6.85 5.01 13.60
C ASN A 18 7.75 5.48 12.46
N LYS A 19 8.19 6.74 12.48
CA LYS A 19 9.13 7.28 11.49
C LYS A 19 10.41 6.43 11.45
N GLY A 20 10.89 6.09 10.25
CA GLY A 20 12.06 5.22 10.05
C GLY A 20 11.74 3.72 10.09
N THR A 21 10.47 3.33 10.24
CA THR A 21 10.09 1.92 10.20
C THR A 21 10.22 1.37 8.79
N ILE A 22 11.04 0.33 8.65
CA ILE A 22 11.15 -0.45 7.43
C ILE A 22 10.07 -1.53 7.43
N ILE A 23 9.15 -1.44 6.47
CA ILE A 23 8.14 -2.46 6.19
C ILE A 23 8.81 -3.63 5.46
N LYS A 24 8.53 -4.84 5.95
CA LYS A 24 9.10 -6.09 5.45
C LYS A 24 8.02 -7.15 5.34
N THR A 25 8.14 -8.03 4.35
CA THR A 25 7.32 -9.24 4.30
C THR A 25 7.79 -10.19 5.40
N PRO A 26 6.89 -10.64 6.30
CA PRO A 26 7.20 -11.68 7.27
C PRO A 26 7.72 -12.93 6.57
N LYS A 27 8.75 -13.58 7.13
CA LYS A 27 9.45 -14.69 6.47
C LYS A 27 8.56 -15.92 6.32
N GLU A 28 7.67 -16.13 7.27
CA GLU A 28 6.67 -17.19 7.31
C GLU A 28 5.59 -17.07 6.22
N LEU A 29 5.50 -15.92 5.54
CA LEU A 29 4.59 -15.68 4.41
C LEU A 29 5.29 -15.82 3.05
N ILE A 30 6.57 -16.22 3.04
CA ILE A 30 7.36 -16.43 1.81
C ILE A 30 7.63 -17.92 1.68
N ASP A 31 7.10 -18.51 0.62
CA ASP A 31 7.31 -19.92 0.27
C ASP A 31 7.48 -20.10 -1.24
N GLU A 32 7.61 -21.36 -1.68
CA GLU A 32 7.82 -21.67 -3.10
C GLU A 32 6.61 -21.32 -3.99
N GLN A 33 5.39 -21.38 -3.44
CA GLN A 33 4.15 -21.02 -4.13
C GLN A 33 3.87 -19.51 -4.06
N HIS A 34 4.30 -18.86 -2.98
CA HIS A 34 4.12 -17.43 -2.70
C HIS A 34 5.48 -16.75 -2.54
N PRO A 35 6.24 -16.57 -3.65
CA PRO A 35 7.49 -15.87 -3.58
C PRO A 35 7.26 -14.42 -3.18
N ARG A 36 8.28 -13.85 -2.55
CA ARG A 36 8.28 -12.45 -2.13
C ARG A 36 8.00 -11.52 -3.33
N VAL A 37 7.00 -10.66 -3.19
CA VAL A 37 6.57 -9.72 -4.26
C VAL A 37 7.17 -8.32 -4.11
N PHE A 38 7.35 -7.84 -2.87
CA PHE A 38 7.75 -6.45 -2.59
C PHE A 38 9.12 -6.37 -1.91
N LYS A 39 9.93 -5.37 -2.27
CA LYS A 39 11.17 -5.02 -1.57
C LYS A 39 10.88 -4.46 -0.16
N ASP A 40 11.90 -4.45 0.71
CA ASP A 40 11.80 -3.78 2.01
C ASP A 40 11.78 -2.27 1.76
N PHE A 41 10.93 -1.52 2.45
CA PHE A 41 10.82 -0.08 2.20
C PHE A 41 10.51 0.73 3.46
N ASP A 42 10.92 1.99 3.49
CA ASP A 42 10.53 2.93 4.55
C ASP A 42 9.06 3.37 4.36
N PHE A 43 8.26 3.26 5.42
CA PHE A 43 6.85 3.60 5.35
C PHE A 43 6.58 5.06 4.97
N MET A 44 7.39 6.01 5.46
CA MET A 44 7.19 7.43 5.18
C MET A 44 7.58 7.81 3.75
N GLU A 45 8.55 7.11 3.16
CA GLU A 45 8.86 7.24 1.73
C GLU A 45 7.68 6.77 0.88
N PHE A 46 7.11 5.60 1.20
CA PHE A 46 5.91 5.10 0.53
C PHE A 46 4.72 6.06 0.70
N TYR A 47 4.48 6.54 1.92
CA TYR A 47 3.41 7.48 2.21
C TYR A 47 3.57 8.76 1.37
N SER A 48 4.77 9.32 1.30
CA SER A 48 5.05 10.52 0.49
C SER A 48 4.81 10.27 -1.00
N PHE A 49 5.21 9.10 -1.50
CA PHE A 49 4.96 8.69 -2.89
C PHE A 49 3.47 8.52 -3.17
N ALA A 50 2.73 7.82 -2.30
CA ALA A 50 1.33 7.48 -2.48
C ALA A 50 0.41 8.70 -2.54
N PHE A 51 0.79 9.79 -1.87
CA PHE A 51 0.05 11.05 -1.87
C PHE A 51 0.66 12.12 -2.80
N SER A 52 1.62 11.75 -3.64
CA SER A 52 2.16 12.64 -4.68
C SER A 52 1.20 12.79 -5.87
N ASP A 53 1.27 13.91 -6.59
CA ASP A 53 0.37 14.19 -7.74
C ASP A 53 0.36 13.08 -8.81
N PRO A 54 1.50 12.48 -9.21
CA PRO A 54 1.49 11.38 -10.18
C PRO A 54 0.80 10.09 -9.70
N ALA A 55 0.70 9.88 -8.39
CA ALA A 55 0.08 8.70 -7.80
C ALA A 55 -1.44 8.89 -7.58
N ARG A 56 -1.93 10.14 -7.61
CA ARG A 56 -3.30 10.51 -7.22
C ARG A 56 -4.40 9.93 -8.11
N SER A 57 -4.07 9.58 -9.36
CA SER A 57 -5.01 8.97 -10.31
C SER A 57 -4.90 7.44 -10.37
N ARG A 58 -4.02 6.81 -9.58
CA ARG A 58 -3.80 5.37 -9.60
C ARG A 58 -4.62 4.67 -8.52
N ASP A 59 -4.97 3.42 -8.79
CA ASP A 59 -5.56 2.54 -7.79
C ASP A 59 -4.60 2.32 -6.62
N SER A 60 -5.13 2.27 -5.40
CA SER A 60 -4.31 2.12 -4.18
C SER A 60 -3.43 0.86 -4.18
N GLY A 61 -3.88 -0.23 -4.81
CA GLY A 61 -3.08 -1.43 -5.00
C GLY A 61 -1.93 -1.17 -5.97
N GLN A 62 -2.20 -0.51 -7.10
CA GLN A 62 -1.19 -0.19 -8.11
C GLN A 62 -0.06 0.69 -7.55
N VAL A 63 -0.37 1.63 -6.65
CA VAL A 63 0.62 2.50 -6.01
C VAL A 63 1.68 1.70 -5.24
N LEU A 64 1.29 0.62 -4.54
CA LEU A 64 2.26 -0.23 -3.84
C LEU A 64 3.13 -1.02 -4.82
N TYR A 65 2.56 -1.53 -5.90
CA TYR A 65 3.31 -2.21 -6.95
C TYR A 65 4.33 -1.28 -7.60
N ASP A 66 3.93 -0.07 -7.99
CA ASP A 66 4.82 0.91 -8.61
C ASP A 66 6.00 1.28 -7.70
N PHE A 67 5.78 1.35 -6.39
CA PHE A 67 6.79 1.76 -5.43
C PHE A 67 7.76 0.64 -5.04
N ALA A 68 7.24 -0.57 -4.80
CA ALA A 68 7.95 -1.63 -4.10
C ALA A 68 8.02 -2.97 -4.82
N ALA A 69 7.36 -3.18 -5.96
CA ALA A 69 7.39 -4.49 -6.61
C ALA A 69 8.81 -4.88 -7.04
N LEU A 70 9.15 -6.16 -6.85
CA LEU A 70 10.42 -6.76 -7.30
C LEU A 70 10.38 -7.13 -8.79
N SER A 71 9.18 -7.39 -9.31
CA SER A 71 8.91 -7.69 -10.71
C SER A 71 7.59 -7.02 -11.12
N PRO A 72 7.38 -6.69 -12.41
CA PRO A 72 6.08 -6.21 -12.88
C PRO A 72 4.97 -7.20 -12.50
N PRO A 73 3.75 -6.74 -12.17
CA PRO A 73 2.65 -7.66 -11.94
C PRO A 73 2.48 -8.57 -13.16
N VAL A 74 2.39 -9.88 -12.94
CA VAL A 74 2.14 -10.83 -14.01
C VAL A 74 0.74 -10.54 -14.54
N SER A 75 0.65 -10.07 -15.79
CA SER A 75 -0.63 -9.88 -16.46
C SER A 75 -1.31 -11.25 -16.59
N ASN A 76 -2.48 -11.40 -15.99
CA ASN A 76 -3.40 -12.51 -16.30
C ASN A 76 -4.14 -12.27 -17.60
#